data_AF-A0A7Y6TWP6-F1
#
_entry.id   AF-A0A7Y6TWP6-F1
#
_cell.length_a   1.000
_cell.length_b   1.000
_cell.length_c   1.000
_cell.angle_alpha   90.00
_cell.angle_beta   90.00
_cell.angle_gamma   90.00
#
_symmetry.space_group_name_H-M   'P 1'
#
loop_
_entity.id
_entity.type
_entity.pdbx_description
1 polymer ?
#
loop_
_entity_poly.entity_id
_entity_poly.type
_entity_poly.pdbx_seq_one_letter_code
_entity_poly.pdbx_strand_id
1 'polypeptide(L)' 'MAKPNYSFEKRQRELAKKKKKEEKEKEKADRKAAGVTESEPSLDQSDAAVDVAPTVGSSVG' A
#
# COMPACT_ATOMS: atom_id res chain seq x y z
N MET A 1 25.12 10.89 -11.86
CA MET A 1 23.84 10.21 -11.62
C MET A 1 22.78 11.24 -11.30
N ALA A 2 21.60 11.16 -11.93
CA ALA A 2 20.43 11.88 -11.43
C ALA A 2 20.16 11.43 -9.99
N LYS A 3 19.71 12.35 -9.12
CA LYS A 3 19.30 11.99 -7.76
C LYS A 3 18.23 10.89 -7.86
N PRO A 4 18.43 9.70 -7.27
CA PRO A 4 17.39 8.66 -7.31
C PRO A 4 16.16 9.20 -6.60
N ASN A 5 15.01 9.22 -7.29
CA ASN A 5 13.75 9.70 -6.73
C ASN A 5 13.10 8.58 -5.91
N TYR A 6 13.66 8.35 -4.72
CA TYR A 6 13.21 7.31 -3.80
C TYR A 6 11.75 7.48 -3.36
N SER A 7 11.23 8.71 -3.33
CA SER A 7 9.82 8.97 -2.96
C SER A 7 8.85 8.41 -4.00
N PHE A 8 9.15 8.58 -5.29
CA PHE A 8 8.34 8.00 -6.36
C PHE A 8 8.48 6.48 -6.41
N GLU A 9 9.70 5.96 -6.26
CA GLU A 9 9.95 4.51 -6.26
C GLU A 9 9.26 3.81 -5.07
N LYS A 10 9.24 4.45 -3.89
CA LYS A 10 8.48 3.99 -2.72
C LYS A 10 6.99 3.93 -3.02
N ARG A 11 6.41 5.03 -3.55
CA ARG A 11 4.98 5.08 -3.91
C ARG A 11 4.63 4.03 -4.98
N GLN A 12 5.49 3.80 -5.98
CA GLN A 12 5.27 2.76 -6.99
C GLN A 12 5.25 1.35 -6.36
N ARG A 13 6.16 1.04 -5.45
CA ARG A 13 6.17 -0.24 -4.73
C ARG A 13 4.92 -0.42 -3.86
N GLU A 14 4.48 0.63 -3.18
CA GLU A 14 3.25 0.63 -2.39
C GLU A 14 2.00 0.45 -3.28
N LEU A 15 1.91 1.17 -4.40
CA LEU A 15 0.82 1.04 -5.37
C LEU A 15 0.79 -0.37 -5.99
N ALA A 16 1.94 -0.95 -6.33
CA ALA A 16 2.02 -2.31 -6.85
C ALA A 16 1.57 -3.35 -5.82
N LYS A 17 2.02 -3.23 -4.56
CA LYS A 17 1.57 -4.09 -3.46
C LYS A 17 0.07 -3.95 -3.21
N LYS A 18 -0.45 -2.73 -3.20
CA LYS A 18 -1.87 -2.43 -2.97
C LYS A 18 -2.75 -3.01 -4.08
N LYS A 19 -2.43 -2.77 -5.35
CA LYS A 19 -3.16 -3.34 -6.49
C LYS A 19 -3.22 -4.87 -6.44
N LYS A 20 -2.07 -5.51 -6.16
CA LYS A 20 -1.99 -6.97 -6.05
C LYS A 20 -2.81 -7.51 -4.86
N LYS A 21 -2.90 -6.75 -3.77
CA LYS A 21 -3.72 -7.12 -2.61
C LYS A 21 -5.21 -6.97 -2.91
N GLU A 22 -5.62 -5.83 -3.47
CA GLU A 22 -7.02 -5.56 -3.84
C GLU A 22 -7.55 -6.54 -4.89
N GLU A 23 -6.75 -6.90 -5.91
CA GLU A 23 -7.13 -7.90 -6.92
C GLU A 23 -7.35 -9.27 -6.30
N LYS A 24 -6.45 -9.71 -5.41
CA LYS A 24 -6.60 -10.98 -4.68
C LYS A 24 -7.79 -10.97 -3.74
N GLU A 25 -8.04 -9.87 -3.06
CA GLU A 25 -9.19 -9.73 -2.17
C GLU A 25 -10.50 -9.77 -2.96
N LYS A 26 -10.55 -9.13 -4.12
CA LYS A 26 -11.69 -9.17 -5.02
C LYS A 26 -11.94 -10.57 -5.56
N GLU A 27 -10.90 -11.27 -6.04
CA GLU A 27 -11.03 -12.66 -6.52
C GLU A 27 -11.51 -13.60 -5.39
N LYS A 28 -10.96 -13.45 -4.18
CA LYS A 28 -11.41 -14.20 -3.00
C LYS A 28 -12.87 -13.88 -2.66
N ALA A 29 -13.29 -12.61 -2.74
CA ALA A 29 -14.65 -12.19 -2.46
C ALA A 29 -15.63 -12.75 -3.51
N ASP A 30 -15.29 -12.68 -4.79
CA ASP A 30 -16.08 -13.26 -5.89
C ASP A 30 -16.19 -14.79 -5.75
N ARG A 31 -15.10 -15.47 -5.36
CA ARG A 31 -15.10 -16.92 -5.13
C ARG A 31 -15.92 -17.33 -3.89
N LYS A 32 -15.86 -16.53 -2.81
CA LYS A 32 -16.75 -16.70 -1.63
C LYS A 32 -18.21 -16.49 -2.01
N ALA A 33 -18.53 -15.49 -2.83
CA ALA A 33 -19.88 -15.23 -3.33
C ALA A 33 -20.40 -16.40 -4.19
N ALA A 34 -19.51 -17.09 -4.92
CA ALA A 34 -19.82 -18.30 -5.67
C ALA A 34 -19.93 -19.58 -4.82
N GLY A 35 -19.87 -19.49 -3.48
CA GLY A 35 -20.03 -20.63 -2.57
C GLY A 35 -18.82 -21.57 -2.46
N VAL A 36 -17.68 -21.20 -3.04
CA VAL A 36 -16.43 -21.98 -2.95
C VAL A 36 -15.59 -21.39 -1.82
N THR A 37 -15.83 -21.90 -0.60
CA THR A 37 -15.10 -21.50 0.61
C THR A 37 -13.71 -22.13 0.62
N GLU A 38 -12.71 -21.43 0.07
CA GLU A 38 -11.31 -21.70 0.37
C GLU A 38 -10.83 -20.67 1.41
N SER A 39 -10.42 -21.15 2.58
CA SER A 39 -9.99 -20.35 3.72
C SER A 39 -8.55 -19.81 3.56
N GLU A 40 -8.39 -18.49 3.69
CA GLU A 40 -7.19 -17.74 4.16
C GLU A 40 -5.90 -17.81 3.29
N PRO A 41 -4.89 -16.90 3.39
CA PRO A 41 -4.58 -15.96 4.48
C PRO A 41 -4.95 -14.49 4.22
N SER A 42 -5.44 -13.87 5.29
CA SER A 42 -5.35 -12.46 5.62
C SER A 42 -3.92 -11.96 5.38
N LEU A 43 -3.77 -11.09 4.37
CA LEU A 43 -2.56 -10.28 4.23
C LEU A 43 -2.69 -9.16 5.24
N ASP A 44 -2.23 -9.47 6.45
CA ASP A 44 -2.17 -8.61 7.61
C ASP A 44 -1.75 -7.18 7.25
N GLN A 45 -2.49 -6.26 7.83
CA GLN A 45 -2.44 -4.83 7.65
C GLN A 45 -1.20 -4.30 8.36
N SER A 46 -0.33 -3.54 7.68
CA SER A 46 0.51 -2.50 8.30
C SER A 46 1.42 -1.87 7.24
N ASP A 47 0.93 -0.89 6.50
CA ASP A 47 1.77 0.14 5.87
C ASP A 47 0.91 1.39 5.60
N ALA A 48 0.07 1.73 6.58
CA ALA A 48 -0.63 3.00 6.60
C ALA A 48 0.17 3.98 7.46
N ALA A 49 0.56 5.09 6.83
CA ALA A 49 0.92 6.36 7.45
C ALA A 49 2.21 6.39 8.28
N VAL A 50 3.33 6.56 7.58
CA VAL A 50 4.35 7.53 8.03
C VAL A 50 4.39 8.67 7.02
N ASP A 51 3.31 9.44 7.00
CA ASP A 51 3.31 10.83 6.52
C ASP A 51 3.67 11.70 7.72
N VAL A 52 4.94 11.70 8.11
CA VAL A 52 5.49 12.81 8.88
C VAL A 52 6.03 13.79 7.85
N ALA A 53 5.22 14.82 7.61
CA ALA A 53 5.52 15.96 6.77
C ALA A 53 6.92 16.54 7.08
N PRO A 54 7.68 17.01 6.07
CA PRO A 54 8.86 17.80 6.35
C PRO A 54 8.39 19.11 6.99
N THR A 55 8.78 19.33 8.25
CA THR A 55 8.63 20.63 8.91
C THR A 55 9.43 21.66 8.11
N VAL A 56 8.74 22.38 7.22
CA VAL A 56 9.30 23.55 6.53
C VAL A 56 9.19 24.72 7.50
N GLY A 57 10.31 25.40 7.70
CA GLY A 57 10.60 26.27 8.83
C GLY A 57 9.51 27.29 9.21
N SER A 58 9.31 27.40 10.53
CA SER A 58 8.86 28.65 11.13
C SER A 58 10.09 29.41 11.59
N SER A 59 10.37 30.49 10.86
CA SER A 59 11.06 31.69 11.31
C SER A 59 10.72 32.03 12.77
N VAL A 60 11.75 32.34 13.59
CA VAL A 60 11.86 33.47 14.54
C VAL A 60 13.15 33.31 15.34
N GLY A 61 13.99 34.35 15.34
CA GLY A 61 15.25 34.46 16.08
C GLY A 61 16.14 35.54 15.50
#